data_AF-A0A0Q0IUD8-F1
#
_entry.id   AF-A0A0Q0IUD8-F1
#
_cell.length_a   1.000
_cell.length_b   1.000
_cell.length_c   1.000
_cell.angle_alpha   90.00
_cell.angle_beta   90.00
_cell.angle_gamma   90.00
#
_symmetry.space_group_name_H-M   'P 1'
#
loop_
_entity.id
_entity.type
_entity.pdbx_description
1 polymer ?
#
loop_
_entity_poly.entity_id
_entity_poly.type
_entity_poly.pdbx_seq_one_letter_code
_entity_poly.pdbx_strand_id
1 'polypeptide(L)'
;AVIALINSIGNLGGFVAPTTFGFLEQTTGSIQGGLYGLAATSLLAAIVIFFARTTPRGDQRRPAKAEPVARHTAAPLGSPSSLKP
;
A
#
# COMPACT_ATOMS: atom_id res chain seq x y z
N ALA A 1 -4.83 -4.08 -6.09
CA ALA A 1 -5.01 -5.06 -5.00
C ALA A 1 -3.90 -4.97 -3.95
N VAL A 2 -2.63 -5.25 -4.30
CA VAL A 2 -1.51 -5.30 -3.33
C VAL A 2 -1.29 -3.98 -2.57
N ILE A 3 -1.32 -2.83 -3.26
CA ILE A 3 -1.10 -1.51 -2.63
C ILE A 3 -2.19 -1.18 -1.59
N ALA A 4 -3.46 -1.45 -1.92
CA ALA A 4 -4.58 -1.24 -1.00
C ALA A 4 -4.47 -2.15 0.24
N LEU A 5 -4.09 -3.41 0.05
CA LEU A 5 -3.85 -4.36 1.14
C LEU A 5 -2.75 -3.87 2.09
N ILE A 6 -1.63 -3.37 1.56
CA ILE A 6 -0.52 -2.84 2.38
C ILE A 6 -0.99 -1.64 3.21
N ASN A 7 -1.77 -0.73 2.61
CA ASN A 7 -2.29 0.44 3.31
C ASN A 7 -3.26 0.05 4.43
N SER A 8 -4.17 -0.90 4.18
CA SER A 8 -5.07 -1.42 5.22
C SER A 8 -4.32 -2.13 6.35
N ILE A 9 -3.29 -2.92 6.06
CA ILE A 9 -2.45 -3.57 7.08
C ILE A 9 -1.67 -2.52 7.87
N GLY A 10 -1.11 -1.49 7.22
CA GLY A 10 -0.40 -0.39 7.87
C GLY A 10 -1.30 0.38 8.83
N ASN A 11 -2.53 0.67 8.41
CA ASN A 11 -3.51 1.34 9.26
C ASN A 11 -3.94 0.47 10.46
N LEU A 12 -4.17 -0.83 10.25
CA LEU A 12 -4.49 -1.77 11.33
C LEU A 12 -3.33 -1.91 12.33
N GLY A 13 -2.10 -2.04 11.83
CA GLY A 13 -0.89 -2.09 12.66
C GLY A 13 -0.70 -0.81 13.47
N GLY A 14 -0.96 0.36 12.87
CA GLY A 14 -0.92 1.65 13.56
C GLY A 14 -1.97 1.79 14.67
N PHE A 15 -3.16 1.20 14.49
CA PHE A 15 -4.20 1.20 15.51
C PHE A 15 -3.91 0.22 16.66
N VAL A 16 -3.31 -0.94 16.37
CA VAL A 16 -3.04 -2.00 17.37
C VAL A 16 -1.72 -1.77 18.12
N ALA A 17 -0.76 -1.07 17.52
CA ALA A 17 0.56 -0.85 18.10
C ALA A 17 0.55 -0.20 19.50
N PRO A 18 -0.24 0.86 19.80
CA PRO A 18 -0.22 1.50 21.12
C PRO A 18 -0.71 0.59 22.24
N THR A 19 -1.74 -0.23 21.98
CA THR A 19 -2.26 -1.19 22.96
C THR A 19 -1.24 -2.28 23.26
N THR A 20 -0.60 -2.83 22.23
CA THR A 20 0.48 -3.83 22.40
C THR A 20 1.68 -3.23 23.12
N PHE A 21 2.06 -1.99 22.78
CA PHE A 21 3.16 -1.29 23.44
C PHE A 21 2.85 -1.02 24.92
N GLY A 22 1.62 -0.58 25.24
CA GLY A 22 1.17 -0.39 26.62
C GLY A 22 1.16 -1.68 27.44
N PHE A 23 0.74 -2.81 26.85
CA PHE A 23 0.81 -4.12 27.51
C PHE A 23 2.26 -4.56 27.77
N LEU A 24 3.15 -4.30 26.81
CA LEU A 24 4.57 -4.63 26.95
C LEU A 24 5.25 -3.76 28.01
N GLU A 25 4.92 -2.47 28.06
CA GLU A 25 5.37 -1.53 29.09
C GLU A 25 4.87 -1.95 30.48
N GLN A 26 3.61 -2.37 30.60
CA GLN A 26 3.04 -2.87 31.87
C GLN A 26 3.70 -4.17 32.34
N THR A 27 4.05 -5.08 31.43
CA THR A 27 4.68 -6.37 31.77
C THR A 27 6.15 -6.20 32.17
N THR A 28 6.84 -5.23 31.58
CA THR A 28 8.28 -4.97 31.81
C THR A 28 8.54 -3.89 32.86
N GLY A 29 7.54 -3.10 33.22
CA GLY A 29 7.59 -2.09 34.29
C GLY A 29 8.33 -0.79 33.94
N SER A 30 8.75 -0.59 32.68
CA SER A 30 9.50 0.61 32.27
C SER A 30 9.51 0.81 30.75
N ILE A 31 9.74 2.06 30.31
CA ILE A 31 9.98 2.50 28.93
C ILE A 31 11.01 1.62 28.19
N GLN A 32 11.92 0.97 28.94
CA GLN A 32 12.88 0.01 28.41
C GLN A 32 12.22 -1.18 27.68
N GLY A 33 11.08 -1.69 28.17
CA GLY A 33 10.38 -2.79 27.48
C GLY A 33 9.78 -2.37 26.15
N GLY A 34 9.37 -1.11 26.02
CA GLY A 34 8.97 -0.52 24.75
C GLY A 34 10.12 -0.48 23.74
N LEU A 35 11.31 -0.07 24.19
CA LEU A 35 12.55 -0.10 23.39
C LEU A 35 12.94 -1.53 22.96
N TYR A 36 12.85 -2.51 23.87
CA TYR A 36 13.06 -3.93 23.52
C TYR A 36 12.02 -4.43 22.51
N GLY A 37 10.76 -4.01 22.64
CA GLY A 37 9.69 -4.34 21.68
C GLY A 37 9.97 -3.79 20.29
N LEU A 38 10.40 -2.53 20.18
CA LEU A 38 10.79 -1.92 18.92
C LEU A 38 12.01 -2.62 18.30
N ALA A 39 13.03 -2.93 19.11
CA ALA A 39 14.21 -3.64 18.67
C ALA A 39 13.87 -5.05 18.14
N ALA A 40 13.07 -5.82 18.89
CA ALA A 40 12.62 -7.15 18.48
C ALA A 40 11.79 -7.09 17.19
N THR A 41 10.87 -6.13 17.09
CA THR A 41 10.02 -5.97 15.89
C THR A 41 10.85 -5.58 14.66
N SER A 42 11.83 -4.69 14.80
CA SER A 42 12.76 -4.34 13.72
C SER A 42 13.59 -5.54 13.27
N LEU A 43 14.09 -6.34 14.22
CA LEU A 43 14.85 -7.54 13.89
C LEU A 43 13.98 -8.57 13.15
N LEU A 44 12.75 -8.78 13.61
CA LEU A 44 11.80 -9.70 12.98
C LEU A 44 11.41 -9.24 11.57
N ALA A 45 11.18 -7.93 11.37
CA ALA A 45 10.96 -7.35 10.06
C ALA A 45 12.17 -7.54 9.12
N ALA A 46 13.39 -7.32 9.63
CA ALA A 46 14.61 -7.51 8.86
C ALA A 46 14.78 -8.97 8.41
N ILE A 47 14.53 -9.95 9.30
CA ILE A 47 14.58 -11.38 8.98
C ILE A 47 13.57 -11.72 7.88
N VAL A 48 12.31 -11.30 8.04
CA VAL A 48 11.24 -11.54 7.05
C VAL A 48 11.60 -10.94 5.70
N ILE A 49 12.10 -9.70 5.67
CA ILE A 49 12.52 -9.03 4.43
C ILE A 49 13.71 -9.76 3.79
N PHE A 50 14.68 -10.19 4.59
CA PHE A 50 15.85 -10.91 4.09
C PHE A 50 15.44 -12.22 3.38
N PHE A 51 14.57 -13.02 3.99
CA PHE A 51 14.02 -14.21 3.34
C PHE A 51 13.12 -13.88 2.13
N ALA A 52 12.29 -12.83 2.21
CA ALA A 52 11.44 -12.42 1.10
C ALA A 52 12.22 -11.79 -0.08
N ARG A 53 13.46 -11.34 0.12
CA ARG A 53 14.35 -10.84 -0.93
C ARG A 53 15.23 -11.93 -1.54
N THR A 54 15.53 -13.00 -0.80
CA THR A 54 16.34 -14.12 -1.31
C THR A 54 15.55 -15.02 -2.25
N THR A 55 14.21 -14.98 -2.23
CA THR A 55 13.39 -15.54 -3.32
C THR A 55 13.57 -14.67 -4.57
N PRO A 56 14.21 -15.17 -5.66
CA PRO A 56 14.32 -14.43 -6.91
C PRO A 56 12.91 -14.19 -7.41
N ARG A 57 12.45 -12.92 -7.38
CA ARG A 57 11.19 -12.54 -8.00
C ARG A 57 11.41 -12.67 -9.50
N GLY A 58 11.05 -13.84 -10.04
CA GLY A 58 10.90 -14.04 -11.46
C GLY A 58 10.01 -12.93 -11.99
N ASP A 59 10.53 -12.20 -12.95
CA ASP A 59 9.99 -11.02 -13.60
C ASP A 59 8.54 -11.27 -14.09
N GLN A 60 7.58 -11.15 -13.18
CA GLN A 60 6.16 -11.31 -13.51
C GLN A 60 5.59 -9.97 -13.91
N ARG A 61 5.66 -9.79 -15.24
CA ARG A 61 4.75 -9.04 -16.08
C ARG A 61 4.65 -7.56 -15.76
N ARG A 62 5.38 -6.79 -16.57
CA ARG A 62 4.88 -5.59 -17.25
C ARG A 62 3.34 -5.59 -17.27
N PRO A 63 2.65 -4.62 -16.67
CA PRO A 63 1.25 -4.40 -17.00
C PRO A 63 1.23 -4.02 -18.48
N ALA A 64 0.91 -5.01 -19.32
CA ALA A 64 0.68 -4.79 -20.72
C ALA A 64 -0.49 -3.83 -20.83
N LYS A 65 -0.18 -2.64 -21.37
CA LYS A 65 -1.13 -1.69 -21.93
C LYS A 65 -2.04 -1.03 -20.89
N ALA A 66 -1.62 0.15 -20.43
CA ALA A 66 -2.59 1.22 -20.27
C ALA A 66 -3.28 1.35 -21.63
N GLU A 67 -4.47 0.78 -21.75
CA GLU A 67 -5.32 1.08 -22.89
C GLU A 67 -5.61 2.57 -22.78
N PRO A 68 -5.13 3.40 -23.74
CA PRO A 68 -5.65 4.75 -23.81
C PRO A 68 -7.14 4.53 -24.03
N VAL A 69 -7.96 4.98 -23.09
CA VAL A 69 -9.41 5.06 -23.25
C VAL A 69 -9.63 5.88 -24.51
N ALA A 70 -9.71 5.14 -25.60
CA ALA A 70 -9.85 5.63 -26.94
C ALA A 70 -11.27 6.18 -27.00
N ARG A 71 -11.39 7.37 -27.58
CA ARG A 71 -12.50 7.64 -28.49
C ARG A 71 -13.89 7.67 -27.85
N HIS A 72 -14.07 8.54 -26.85
CA HIS A 72 -15.31 9.35 -26.85
C HIS A 72 -15.07 10.65 -27.65
N THR A 73 -14.53 10.47 -28.86
CA THR A 73 -14.47 11.43 -29.96
C THR A 73 -14.89 10.67 -31.21
N ALA A 74 -16.20 10.41 -31.31
CA ALA A 74 -16.90 9.98 -32.52
C ALA A 74 -18.40 10.28 -32.30
N ALA A 75 -18.84 11.54 -32.48
CA ALA A 75 -19.49 12.07 -33.69
C ALA A 75 -21.03 12.14 -33.48
N PRO A 76 -21.81 13.03 -34.15
CA PRO A 76 -21.49 13.78 -35.37
C PRO A 76 -21.64 15.31 -35.24
N LEU A 77 -21.13 16.02 -36.25
CA LEU A 77 -21.46 17.41 -36.53
C LEU A 77 -22.99 17.56 -36.68
N GLY A 78 -23.64 18.14 -35.67
CA GLY A 78 -24.96 18.74 -35.82
C GLY A 78 -24.80 20.16 -36.34
N SER A 79 -25.24 20.38 -37.58
CA SER A 79 -25.30 21.67 -38.28
C SER A 79 -25.97 22.77 -37.46
N PRO A 80 -25.41 23.99 -37.35
CA PRO A 80 -26.20 25.20 -37.24
C PRO A 80 -26.46 25.75 -38.65
N SER A 81 -27.30 25.05 -39.41
CA SER A 81 -27.95 25.62 -40.59
C SER A 81 -29.14 26.46 -40.12
N SER A 82 -28.88 27.72 -39.74
CA SER A 82 -29.87 28.78 -39.87
C SER A 82 -29.14 30.13 -39.98
N LEU A 83 -28.60 30.33 -41.17
CA LEU A 83 -28.33 31.64 -41.71
C LEU A 83 -29.59 32.04 -42.49
N LYS A 84 -29.99 33.31 -42.30
CA LYS A 84 -30.61 34.21 -43.30
C LYS A 84 -32.14 34.40 -43.20
N PRO A 85 -32.70 35.52 -43.71
CA PRO A 85 -32.13 36.81 -44.16
C PRO A 85 -32.37 37.98 -43.20
#